data_AF-A0A533YXA5-F1
#
_entry.id   AF-A0A533YXA5-F1
#
_cell.length_a   1.000
_cell.length_b   1.000
_cell.length_c   1.000
_cell.angle_alpha   90.00
_cell.angle_beta   90.00
_cell.angle_gamma   90.00
#
_symmetry.space_group_name_H-M   'P 1'
#
loop_
_entity.id
_entity.type
_entity.pdbx_description
1 polymer ?
#
loop_
_entity_poly.entity_id
_entity_poly.type
_entity_poly.pdbx_seq_one_letter_code
_entity_poly.pdbx_strand_id
1 'polypeptide(L)'
;MPLTLPPPTFLRSKLIQKLLKAHTRRAVSSIVTRVVATPAHLKRALSAFRENFRQYEKRHRSVDLPPENSRASAGQVKDLYTKVQVKDALLGGAFSNSMSIMHTSEEFILDFLTTFPLAPKVNARVNVSPPHARRIINILGDNIAQYEDRFGKIDDGSPPHEPKAAFNLN
;
A
#
# COMPACT_ATOMS: atom_id res chain seq x y z
N MET A 1 -22.20 -46.34 47.07
CA MET A 1 -22.91 -45.62 46.00
C MET A 1 -22.63 -44.13 46.13
N PRO A 2 -21.91 -43.48 45.19
CA PRO A 2 -21.83 -42.03 45.14
C PRO A 2 -22.79 -41.47 44.09
N LEU A 3 -23.62 -40.49 44.47
CA LEU A 3 -24.48 -39.73 43.53
C LEU A 3 -23.60 -38.85 42.63
N THR A 4 -23.57 -39.16 41.34
CA THR A 4 -23.02 -38.28 40.31
C THR A 4 -24.06 -37.24 39.91
N LEU A 5 -23.84 -35.97 40.23
CA LEU A 5 -24.66 -34.86 39.72
C LEU A 5 -24.51 -34.75 38.19
N PRO A 6 -25.60 -34.53 37.42
CA PRO A 6 -25.49 -34.33 35.99
C PRO A 6 -24.82 -32.97 35.67
N PRO A 7 -24.08 -32.86 34.54
CA PRO A 7 -23.40 -31.64 34.16
C PRO A 7 -24.42 -30.53 33.81
N PRO A 8 -24.06 -29.25 33.97
CA PRO A 8 -24.97 -28.14 33.75
C PRO A 8 -25.40 -28.06 32.29
N THR A 9 -26.71 -28.12 32.07
CA THR A 9 -27.36 -27.98 30.76
C THR A 9 -27.08 -26.58 30.22
N PHE A 10 -26.14 -26.47 29.27
CA PHE A 10 -25.95 -25.25 28.47
C PHE A 10 -27.20 -25.04 27.59
N LEU A 11 -28.19 -24.32 28.13
CA LEU A 11 -29.26 -23.74 27.34
C LEU A 11 -28.61 -22.81 26.30
N ARG A 12 -28.51 -23.31 25.07
CA ARG A 12 -28.12 -22.54 23.88
C ARG A 12 -29.13 -21.41 23.67
N SER A 13 -28.94 -20.30 24.38
CA SER A 13 -29.69 -19.08 24.18
C SER A 13 -29.44 -18.60 22.75
N LYS A 14 -30.45 -18.78 21.89
CA LYS A 14 -30.50 -18.17 20.55
C LYS A 14 -30.26 -16.66 20.63
N LEU A 15 -30.54 -16.03 21.78
CA LEU A 15 -30.29 -14.62 22.06
C LEU A 15 -28.79 -14.31 22.17
N ILE A 16 -28.00 -15.14 22.85
CA ILE A 16 -26.55 -14.98 22.95
C ILE A 16 -25.89 -15.22 21.59
N GLN A 17 -26.33 -16.21 20.81
CA GLN A 17 -25.84 -16.41 19.44
C GLN A 17 -26.22 -15.25 18.50
N LYS A 18 -27.41 -14.64 18.68
CA LYS A 18 -27.86 -13.48 17.89
C LYS A 18 -27.09 -12.20 18.27
N LEU A 19 -26.75 -12.02 19.54
CA LEU A 19 -25.88 -10.94 20.03
C LEU A 19 -24.41 -11.11 19.59
N LEU A 20 -23.88 -12.34 19.59
CA LEU A 20 -22.55 -12.64 19.04
C LEU A 20 -22.47 -12.38 17.52
N LYS A 21 -23.54 -12.70 16.78
CA LYS A 21 -23.66 -12.38 15.35
C LYS A 21 -23.82 -10.88 15.08
N ALA A 22 -24.45 -10.12 15.98
CA ALA A 22 -24.62 -8.67 15.84
C ALA A 22 -23.31 -7.88 16.01
N HIS A 23 -22.32 -8.43 16.73
CA HIS A 23 -21.01 -7.79 16.95
C HIS A 23 -19.90 -8.30 16.03
N THR A 24 -20.16 -9.32 15.22
CA THR A 24 -19.25 -9.64 14.11
C THR A 24 -19.57 -8.70 12.96
N ARG A 25 -19.24 -7.40 13.11
CA ARG A 25 -19.04 -6.55 11.94
C ARG A 25 -17.93 -7.21 11.16
N ARG A 26 -18.30 -7.98 10.12
CA ARG A 26 -17.36 -8.43 9.10
C ARG A 26 -16.60 -7.17 8.70
N ALA A 27 -15.30 -7.12 8.98
CA ALA A 27 -14.48 -6.02 8.52
C ALA A 27 -14.53 -6.06 6.99
N VAL A 28 -15.40 -5.25 6.40
CA VAL A 28 -15.48 -5.11 4.97
C VAL A 28 -14.25 -4.32 4.59
N SER A 29 -13.27 -5.01 4.00
CA SER A 29 -12.14 -4.36 3.37
C SER A 29 -12.68 -3.31 2.40
N SER A 30 -12.26 -2.06 2.59
CA SER A 30 -12.67 -0.92 1.76
C SER A 30 -11.44 -0.20 1.24
N ILE A 31 -11.50 0.30 0.01
CA ILE A 31 -10.41 1.11 -0.55
C ILE A 31 -10.42 2.46 0.17
N VAL A 32 -9.32 2.77 0.84
CA VAL A 32 -9.13 4.06 1.53
C VAL A 32 -8.66 5.14 0.56
N THR A 33 -7.83 4.77 -0.41
CA THR A 33 -7.24 5.70 -1.37
C THR A 33 -6.92 4.98 -2.68
N ARG A 34 -7.19 5.65 -3.79
CA ARG A 34 -6.79 5.24 -5.14
C ARG A 34 -6.05 6.39 -5.78
N VAL A 35 -4.84 6.15 -6.25
CA VAL A 35 -4.03 7.15 -6.98
C VAL A 35 -3.87 6.71 -8.43
N VAL A 36 -4.02 7.65 -9.36
CA VAL A 36 -3.84 7.44 -10.79
C VAL A 36 -2.62 8.24 -11.26
N ALA A 37 -1.74 7.57 -11.98
CA ALA A 37 -0.44 8.07 -12.39
C ALA A 37 -0.11 7.60 -13.81
N THR A 38 0.66 8.39 -14.56
CA THR A 38 1.16 7.96 -15.87
C THR A 38 2.25 6.89 -15.73
N PRO A 39 2.46 5.99 -16.72
CA PRO A 39 3.54 5.00 -16.66
C PRO A 39 4.92 5.62 -16.45
N ALA A 40 5.21 6.73 -17.13
CA ALA A 40 6.44 7.51 -16.94
C ALA A 40 6.58 8.07 -15.51
N HIS A 41 5.49 8.55 -14.91
CA HIS A 41 5.52 8.98 -13.52
C HIS A 41 5.77 7.80 -12.57
N LEU A 42 5.09 6.66 -12.77
CA LEU A 42 5.29 5.46 -11.95
C LEU A 42 6.72 4.93 -12.01
N LYS A 43 7.35 4.93 -13.19
CA LYS A 43 8.75 4.52 -13.35
C LYS A 43 9.71 5.42 -12.57
N ARG A 44 9.54 6.75 -12.67
CA ARG A 44 10.33 7.72 -11.88
C ARG A 44 10.09 7.56 -10.38
N ALA A 45 8.83 7.42 -9.99
CA ALA A 45 8.44 7.19 -8.61
C ALA A 45 9.08 5.92 -8.04
N LEU A 46 9.12 4.82 -8.79
CA LEU A 46 9.79 3.58 -8.40
C LEU A 46 11.29 3.78 -8.21
N SER A 47 11.96 4.45 -9.16
CA SER A 47 13.40 4.76 -9.05
C SER A 47 13.71 5.61 -7.81
N ALA A 48 12.92 6.66 -7.57
CA ALA A 48 13.03 7.48 -6.37
C ALA A 48 12.76 6.69 -5.09
N PHE A 49 11.79 5.78 -5.11
CA PHE A 49 11.44 4.96 -3.95
C PHE A 49 12.55 3.96 -3.61
N ARG A 50 13.11 3.29 -4.61
CA ARG A 50 14.28 2.41 -4.45
C ARG A 50 15.45 3.15 -3.82
N GLU A 51 15.73 4.36 -4.29
CA GLU A 51 16.83 5.15 -3.77
C GLU A 51 16.58 5.63 -2.34
N ASN A 52 15.38 6.12 -2.03
CA ASN A 52 15.01 6.48 -0.66
C ASN A 52 15.11 5.29 0.30
N PHE A 53 14.67 4.12 -0.15
CA PHE A 53 14.76 2.90 0.64
C PHE A 53 16.20 2.48 0.90
N ARG A 54 17.09 2.56 -0.10
CA ARG A 54 18.53 2.31 0.09
C ARG A 54 19.13 3.24 1.15
N GLN A 55 18.76 4.52 1.14
CA GLN A 55 19.25 5.48 2.12
C GLN A 55 18.72 5.20 3.53
N TYR A 56 17.47 4.77 3.64
CA TYR A 56 16.89 4.30 4.90
C TYR A 56 17.70 3.13 5.49
N GLU A 57 18.03 2.11 4.69
CA GLU A 57 18.76 0.93 5.19
C GLU A 57 20.16 1.27 5.68
N LYS A 58 20.85 2.20 5.01
CA LYS A 58 22.15 2.71 5.46
C LYS A 58 22.06 3.37 6.83
N ARG A 59 20.92 4.00 7.16
CA ARG A 59 20.72 4.78 8.38
C ARG A 59 20.12 3.95 9.53
N HIS A 60 19.25 2.99 9.24
CA HIS A 60 18.39 2.33 10.23
C HIS A 60 18.55 0.80 10.33
N ARG A 61 19.60 0.22 9.71
CA ARG A 61 19.82 -1.23 9.51
C ARG A 61 18.86 -1.86 8.50
N SER A 62 19.27 -3.00 7.95
CA SER A 62 18.53 -3.74 6.93
C SER A 62 17.16 -4.18 7.41
N VAL A 63 16.16 -4.05 6.55
CA VAL A 63 14.80 -4.51 6.84
C VAL A 63 14.69 -5.98 6.48
N ASP A 64 14.65 -6.85 7.49
CA ASP A 64 14.32 -8.26 7.29
C ASP A 64 12.86 -8.37 6.85
N LEU A 65 12.65 -8.85 5.62
CA LEU A 65 11.30 -9.17 5.15
C LEU A 65 10.84 -10.46 5.82
N PRO A 66 9.70 -10.45 6.53
CA PRO A 66 9.05 -11.70 6.89
C PRO A 66 8.74 -12.49 5.62
N PRO A 67 8.84 -13.83 5.65
CA PRO A 67 8.48 -14.68 4.52
C PRO A 67 7.11 -14.31 3.98
N GLU A 68 7.04 -14.27 2.65
CA GLU A 68 5.95 -13.71 1.88
C GLU A 68 4.71 -14.63 1.93
N ASN A 69 3.83 -14.42 2.91
CA ASN A 69 2.56 -15.18 2.99
C ASN A 69 1.48 -14.68 2.02
N SER A 70 1.80 -13.74 1.13
CA SER A 70 0.81 -13.11 0.27
C SER A 70 1.46 -12.33 -0.88
N ARG A 71 2.12 -13.06 -1.81
CA ARG A 71 1.91 -12.68 -3.21
C ARG A 71 0.42 -12.85 -3.43
N ALA A 72 -0.32 -11.76 -3.35
CA ALA A 72 -1.63 -11.76 -3.96
C ALA A 72 -1.38 -12.05 -5.44
N SER A 73 -1.57 -13.30 -5.85
CA SER A 73 -1.47 -13.67 -7.26
C SER A 73 -2.37 -12.70 -8.02
N ALA A 74 -2.08 -12.42 -9.30
CA ALA A 74 -2.91 -11.51 -10.09
C ALA A 74 -4.42 -11.85 -9.99
N GLY A 75 -4.76 -13.14 -9.78
CA GLY A 75 -6.09 -13.61 -9.42
C GLY A 75 -6.60 -13.17 -8.04
N GLN A 76 -5.79 -13.30 -6.97
CA GLN A 76 -6.17 -12.84 -5.62
C GLN A 76 -6.36 -11.32 -5.53
N VAL A 77 -5.57 -10.52 -6.26
CA VAL A 77 -5.77 -9.06 -6.31
C VAL A 77 -7.11 -8.73 -6.98
N LYS A 78 -7.43 -9.40 -8.09
CA LYS A 78 -8.72 -9.25 -8.78
C LYS A 78 -9.90 -9.65 -7.89
N ASP A 79 -9.78 -10.79 -7.20
CA ASP A 79 -10.80 -11.27 -6.26
C ASP A 79 -10.97 -10.33 -5.06
N LEU A 80 -9.87 -9.71 -4.61
CA LEU A 80 -9.91 -8.69 -3.58
C LEU A 80 -10.69 -7.47 -4.06
N TYR A 81 -10.41 -6.96 -5.27
CA TYR A 81 -11.20 -5.85 -5.84
C TYR A 81 -12.70 -6.18 -6.00
N THR A 82 -13.05 -7.44 -6.28
CA THR A 82 -14.47 -7.87 -6.35
C THR A 82 -15.15 -7.93 -4.97
N LYS A 83 -14.39 -8.21 -3.91
CA LYS A 83 -14.90 -8.33 -2.52
C LYS A 83 -14.80 -7.04 -1.71
N VAL A 84 -14.00 -6.08 -2.18
CA VAL A 84 -13.74 -4.80 -1.52
C VAL A 84 -14.74 -3.77 -2.02
N GLN A 85 -15.39 -3.06 -1.10
CA GLN A 85 -16.22 -1.91 -1.47
C GLN A 85 -15.34 -0.71 -1.79
N VAL A 86 -15.56 -0.12 -2.96
CA VAL A 86 -14.96 1.15 -3.38
C VAL A 86 -16.02 2.23 -3.20
N LYS A 87 -15.71 3.29 -2.45
CA LYS A 87 -16.60 4.45 -2.33
C LYS A 87 -16.67 5.17 -3.68
N ASP A 88 -17.85 5.67 -4.06
CA ASP A 88 -18.05 6.35 -5.35
C ASP A 88 -17.07 7.51 -5.58
N ALA A 89 -16.80 8.27 -4.51
CA ALA A 89 -15.82 9.38 -4.53
C ALA A 89 -14.38 8.95 -4.88
N LEU A 90 -14.05 7.66 -4.75
CA LEU A 90 -12.72 7.11 -5.03
C LEU A 90 -12.65 6.35 -6.37
N LEU A 91 -13.76 6.21 -7.10
CA LEU A 91 -13.79 5.45 -8.35
C LEU A 91 -12.83 6.02 -9.40
N GLY A 92 -12.82 7.35 -9.55
CA GLY A 92 -11.93 8.06 -10.47
C GLY A 92 -10.47 8.14 -10.01
N GLY A 93 -10.23 7.92 -8.71
CA GLY A 93 -8.91 8.08 -8.08
C GLY A 93 -8.41 9.53 -8.06
N ALA A 94 -7.39 9.75 -7.26
CA ALA A 94 -6.64 11.00 -7.18
C ALA A 94 -5.53 11.00 -8.23
N PHE A 95 -5.58 11.94 -9.18
CA PHE A 95 -4.48 12.12 -10.13
C PHE A 95 -3.21 12.61 -9.39
N SER A 96 -2.04 12.12 -9.81
CA SER A 96 -0.73 12.53 -9.27
C SER A 96 0.30 12.62 -10.40
N ASN A 97 1.10 13.70 -10.40
CA ASN A 97 2.21 13.88 -11.35
C ASN A 97 3.59 13.92 -10.67
N SER A 98 3.64 14.01 -9.34
CA SER A 98 4.85 13.96 -8.53
C SER A 98 4.62 13.11 -7.28
N MET A 99 5.69 12.53 -6.74
CA MET A 99 5.66 11.74 -5.50
C MET A 99 6.83 12.16 -4.63
N SER A 100 6.55 12.62 -3.41
CA SER A 100 7.55 12.87 -2.38
C SER A 100 7.58 11.69 -1.41
N ILE A 101 8.79 11.31 -1.01
CA ILE A 101 9.02 10.15 -0.14
C ILE A 101 9.84 10.64 1.04
N MET A 102 9.31 10.46 2.23
CA MET A 102 9.99 10.73 3.48
C MET A 102 10.00 9.46 4.33
N HIS A 103 10.94 9.35 5.26
CA HIS A 103 10.98 8.22 6.18
C HIS A 103 11.48 8.65 7.56
N THR A 104 10.95 7.97 8.57
CA THR A 104 11.48 7.92 9.94
C THR A 104 12.06 6.53 10.19
N SER A 105 12.47 6.19 11.41
CA SER A 105 12.87 4.81 11.72
C SER A 105 11.71 3.81 11.57
N GLU A 106 10.47 4.26 11.83
CA GLU A 106 9.29 3.40 11.98
C GLU A 106 8.36 3.41 10.75
N GLU A 107 8.41 4.45 9.93
CA GLU A 107 7.46 4.63 8.83
C GLU A 107 8.06 5.31 7.60
N PHE A 108 7.51 4.97 6.44
CA PHE A 108 7.65 5.70 5.19
C PHE A 108 6.37 6.47 4.92
N ILE A 109 6.51 7.74 4.57
CA ILE A 109 5.43 8.64 4.19
C ILE A 109 5.54 8.87 2.69
N LEU A 110 4.52 8.45 1.95
CA LEU A 110 4.41 8.61 0.49
C LEU A 110 3.36 9.68 0.18
N ASP A 111 3.83 10.84 -0.27
CA ASP A 111 2.96 11.95 -0.65
C ASP A 111 2.81 11.99 -2.17
N PHE A 112 1.58 11.76 -2.62
CA PHE A 112 1.17 11.90 -4.02
C PHE A 112 0.68 13.31 -4.26
N LEU A 113 1.41 14.02 -5.10
CA LEU A 113 1.26 15.45 -5.37
C LEU A 113 0.80 15.66 -6.81
N THR A 114 -0.09 16.64 -6.98
CA THR A 114 -0.27 17.29 -8.28
C THR A 114 0.24 18.71 -8.19
N THR A 115 1.35 18.96 -8.88
CA THR A 115 1.88 20.30 -9.07
C THR A 115 1.14 20.95 -10.22
N PHE A 116 0.25 21.90 -9.91
CA PHE A 116 -0.29 22.84 -10.89
C PHE A 116 0.59 24.10 -10.92
N PRO A 117 0.62 24.86 -12.04
CA PRO A 117 1.40 26.10 -12.13
C PRO A 117 1.11 27.13 -11.03
N LEU A 118 -0.09 27.11 -10.45
CA LEU A 118 -0.54 28.08 -9.46
C LEU A 118 -0.33 27.63 -8.01
N ALA A 119 -0.45 26.33 -7.71
CA ALA A 119 -0.22 25.79 -6.38
C ALA A 119 -0.03 24.25 -6.42
N PRO A 120 0.96 23.69 -5.70
CA PRO A 120 1.03 22.25 -5.48
C PRO A 120 -0.05 21.80 -4.50
N LYS A 121 -0.67 20.64 -4.77
CA LYS A 121 -1.66 20.03 -3.89
C LYS A 121 -1.28 18.58 -3.57
N VAL A 122 -1.31 18.23 -2.28
CA VAL A 122 -1.25 16.83 -1.82
C VAL A 122 -2.62 16.20 -2.06
N ASN A 123 -2.68 15.20 -2.93
CA ASN A 123 -3.92 14.51 -3.25
C ASN A 123 -4.11 13.23 -2.43
N ALA A 124 -3.00 12.59 -2.04
CA ALA A 124 -3.02 11.47 -1.13
C ALA A 124 -1.71 11.39 -0.34
N ARG A 125 -1.82 10.99 0.93
CA ARG A 125 -0.70 10.60 1.78
C ARG A 125 -0.90 9.14 2.20
N VAL A 126 0.11 8.32 1.98
CA VAL A 126 0.09 6.90 2.36
C VAL A 126 1.28 6.64 3.27
N ASN A 127 0.98 6.27 4.53
CA ASN A 127 2.01 5.88 5.49
C ASN A 127 2.11 4.36 5.50
N VAL A 128 3.34 3.84 5.40
CA VAL A 128 3.60 2.40 5.36
C VAL A 128 4.81 2.06 6.22
N SER A 129 4.80 0.88 6.85
CA SER A 129 5.99 0.43 7.56
C SER A 129 7.11 0.01 6.60
N PRO A 130 8.39 0.06 7.01
CA PRO A 130 9.53 -0.28 6.15
C PRO A 130 9.41 -1.65 5.45
N PRO A 131 8.94 -2.74 6.09
CA PRO A 131 8.73 -4.01 5.38
C PRO A 131 7.70 -3.91 4.25
N HIS A 132 6.64 -3.12 4.43
CA HIS A 132 5.62 -2.91 3.40
C HIS A 132 6.12 -2.01 2.27
N ALA A 133 6.91 -0.97 2.58
CA ALA A 133 7.57 -0.15 1.57
C ALA A 133 8.43 -0.99 0.62
N ARG A 134 9.24 -1.91 1.16
CA ARG A 134 10.03 -2.85 0.35
C ARG A 134 9.16 -3.75 -0.53
N ARG A 135 8.05 -4.26 -0.01
CA ARG A 135 7.09 -5.06 -0.80
C ARG A 135 6.47 -4.24 -1.94
N ILE A 136 6.09 -2.99 -1.68
CA ILE A 136 5.54 -2.09 -2.70
C ILE A 136 6.56 -1.86 -3.82
N ILE A 137 7.83 -1.62 -3.48
CA ILE A 137 8.92 -1.46 -4.46
C ILE A 137 9.03 -2.68 -5.38
N ASN A 138 8.98 -3.88 -4.82
CA ASN A 138 9.09 -5.12 -5.59
C ASN A 138 7.88 -5.28 -6.54
N ILE A 139 6.66 -5.15 -6.01
CA ILE A 139 5.42 -5.30 -6.78
C ILE A 139 5.32 -4.25 -7.90
N LEU A 140 5.67 -2.99 -7.62
CA LEU A 140 5.69 -1.94 -8.63
C LEU A 140 6.73 -2.24 -9.72
N GLY A 141 7.89 -2.76 -9.34
CA GLY A 141 8.92 -3.19 -10.29
C GLY A 141 8.44 -4.27 -11.24
N ASP A 142 7.82 -5.32 -10.69
CA ASP A 142 7.29 -6.43 -11.49
C ASP A 142 6.17 -5.97 -12.42
N ASN A 143 5.27 -5.11 -11.93
CA ASN A 143 4.17 -4.57 -12.73
C ASN A 143 4.66 -3.66 -13.86
N ILE A 144 5.68 -2.83 -13.61
CA ILE A 144 6.30 -1.99 -14.64
C ILE A 144 6.99 -2.87 -15.69
N ALA A 145 7.73 -3.89 -15.28
CA ALA A 145 8.39 -4.81 -16.22
C ALA A 145 7.37 -5.52 -17.13
N GLN A 146 6.27 -6.03 -16.56
CA GLN A 146 5.19 -6.64 -17.34
C GLN A 146 4.44 -5.63 -18.23
N TYR A 147 4.40 -4.36 -17.84
CA TYR A 147 3.84 -3.30 -18.69
C TYR A 147 4.78 -3.05 -19.89
N GLU A 148 6.08 -2.91 -19.66
CA GLU A 148 7.06 -2.65 -20.71
C GLU A 148 7.18 -3.81 -21.71
N ASP A 149 7.04 -5.05 -21.24
CA ASP A 149 6.98 -6.24 -22.10
C ASP A 149 5.80 -6.22 -23.08
N ARG A 150 4.64 -5.70 -22.64
CA ARG A 150 3.40 -5.67 -23.43
C ARG A 150 3.23 -4.43 -24.29
N PHE A 151 3.66 -3.27 -23.79
CA PHE A 151 3.37 -1.97 -24.40
C PHE A 151 4.63 -1.24 -24.90
N GLY A 152 5.81 -1.83 -24.70
CA GLY A 152 7.10 -1.21 -25.03
C GLY A 152 7.70 -0.44 -23.86
N LYS A 153 9.00 -0.11 -23.99
CA LYS A 153 9.75 0.60 -22.95
C LYS A 153 9.10 1.96 -22.64
N ILE A 154 8.94 2.25 -21.36
CA ILE A 154 8.47 3.55 -20.89
C ILE A 154 9.62 4.53 -21.05
N ASP A 155 9.40 5.54 -21.88
CA ASP A 155 10.23 6.76 -21.86
C ASP A 155 9.80 7.60 -20.65
N ASP A 156 10.70 7.74 -19.68
CA ASP A 156 10.44 8.53 -18.48
C ASP A 156 10.96 9.96 -18.60
N GLY A 157 11.51 10.35 -19.77
CA GLY A 157 12.02 11.68 -20.05
C GLY A 157 13.14 12.11 -19.09
N SER A 158 13.73 11.16 -18.35
CA SER A 158 14.83 11.46 -17.44
C SER A 158 16.11 11.63 -18.27
N PRO A 159 16.84 12.76 -18.16
CA PRO A 159 18.21 12.79 -18.64
C PRO A 159 19.00 11.68 -17.92
N PRO A 160 20.00 11.04 -18.55
CA PRO A 160 20.79 9.99 -17.93
C PRO A 160 21.44 10.52 -16.65
N HIS A 161 20.93 10.10 -15.48
CA HIS A 161 21.45 10.40 -14.14
C HIS A 161 22.04 11.82 -13.94
N GLU A 162 21.20 12.81 -13.62
CA GLU A 162 21.72 13.99 -12.91
C GLU A 162 21.81 13.70 -11.39
N PRO A 163 22.97 13.95 -10.74
CA PRO A 163 23.16 13.71 -9.31
C PRO A 163 22.28 14.63 -8.47
N LYS A 164 21.69 14.04 -7.42
CA LYS A 164 20.84 14.64 -6.39
C LYS A 164 21.28 16.06 -6.02
N ALA A 165 20.40 17.05 -6.23
CA ALA A 165 20.47 18.31 -5.51
C ALA A 165 20.24 18.02 -4.02
N ALA A 166 21.34 18.02 -3.25
CA ALA A 166 21.30 18.05 -1.80
C ALA A 166 20.76 19.43 -1.38
N PHE A 167 19.52 19.48 -0.90
CA PHE A 167 19.07 20.61 -0.10
C PHE A 167 19.77 20.51 1.27
N ASN A 168 20.96 21.11 1.35
CA ASN A 168 21.55 21.50 2.62
C ASN A 168 21.00 22.88 2.96
N LEU A 169 20.16 22.99 4.00
CA LEU A 169 19.98 24.26 4.69
C LEU A 169 21.17 24.43 5.64
N ASN A 170 21.94 25.48 5.41
CA ASN A 170 22.80 26.10 6.43
C ASN A 170 21.94 26.95 7.37
#